data_AF-A0A2V4C5D8-F1
#
_entry.id   AF-A0A2V4C5D8-F1
#
_cell.length_a   1.000
_cell.length_b   1.000
_cell.length_c   1.000
_cell.angle_alpha   90.00
_cell.angle_beta   90.00
_cell.angle_gamma   90.00
#
_symmetry.space_group_name_H-M   'P 1'
#
loop_
_entity.id
_entity.type
_entity.pdbx_description
1 polymer ?
#
loop_
_entity_poly.entity_id
_entity_poly.type
_entity_poly.pdbx_seq_one_letter_code
_entity_poly.pdbx_strand_id
1 'polypeptide(L)'
;MELEKLNQEKTYKKNFFIKEIKKEIEEIFIENYNKLGIKELTKSFLIDLEIFEKVISNNINKSFCKFYLIQKDGSLNLGLSFSNNEDCPIKRDNLFDDDVLYVLENDTITPKDFREMKTDFVNGIGAKLPTHPENKKDTLISYKLGEITSYLEDMKNLHHDIYALKFNMFQYSPTNIDQELSAHFIERDKRIAFCVHVLFGKKKHLYGESAGYDLGNLKP
;
A
#
# COMPACT_ATOMS: atom_id res chain seq x y z
N MET A 1 28.71 -24.45 -4.57
CA MET A 1 27.90 -25.14 -5.59
C MET A 1 26.53 -25.62 -5.05
N GLU A 2 26.15 -25.29 -3.80
CA GLU A 2 24.76 -25.43 -3.30
C GLU A 2 24.03 -24.08 -3.20
N LEU A 3 24.74 -22.97 -2.95
CA LEU A 3 24.16 -21.61 -2.96
C LEU A 3 23.61 -21.19 -4.33
N GLU A 4 24.22 -21.65 -5.42
CA GLU A 4 23.75 -21.35 -6.78
C GLU A 4 22.46 -22.12 -7.11
N LYS A 5 22.27 -23.31 -6.54
CA LYS A 5 21.01 -24.06 -6.65
C LYS A 5 19.89 -23.44 -5.79
N LEU A 6 20.22 -22.92 -4.60
CA LEU A 6 19.25 -22.17 -3.78
C LEU A 6 18.81 -20.85 -4.44
N ASN A 7 19.67 -20.22 -5.24
CA ASN A 7 19.29 -19.06 -6.05
C ASN A 7 18.50 -19.46 -7.31
N GLN A 8 18.69 -20.68 -7.84
CA GLN A 8 17.92 -21.17 -8.99
C GLN A 8 16.52 -21.68 -8.61
N GLU A 9 16.31 -22.21 -7.40
CA GLU A 9 14.96 -22.54 -6.90
C GLU A 9 14.11 -21.30 -6.56
N LYS A 10 14.74 -20.12 -6.38
CA LYS A 10 14.05 -18.83 -6.29
C LYS A 10 13.54 -18.29 -7.64
N THR A 11 13.72 -19.04 -8.73
CA THR A 11 13.29 -18.61 -10.08
C THR A 11 11.84 -18.98 -10.40
N TYR A 12 11.10 -19.63 -9.49
CA TYR A 12 9.68 -19.96 -9.64
C TYR A 12 8.80 -19.41 -8.50
N LYS A 13 8.90 -18.10 -8.26
CA LYS A 13 7.79 -17.26 -7.77
C LYS A 13 8.10 -15.81 -8.11
N LYS A 14 7.89 -15.45 -9.38
CA LYS A 14 7.58 -14.08 -9.78
C LYS A 14 6.23 -13.69 -9.15
N ASN A 15 6.19 -13.56 -7.84
CA ASN A 15 5.02 -13.04 -7.14
C ASN A 15 5.23 -11.55 -6.96
N PHE A 16 4.75 -10.83 -7.97
CA PHE A 16 4.37 -9.43 -7.90
C PHE A 16 3.28 -9.33 -6.81
N PHE A 17 3.49 -8.49 -5.79
CA PHE A 17 2.77 -8.49 -4.49
C PHE A 17 3.12 -9.69 -3.60
N ILE A 18 3.56 -9.41 -2.36
CA ILE A 18 4.36 -10.36 -1.55
C ILE A 18 3.62 -11.67 -1.30
N LYS A 19 2.31 -11.61 -1.00
CA LYS A 19 1.49 -12.80 -0.75
C LYS A 19 0.02 -12.41 -0.75
N GLU A 20 -0.82 -13.30 -1.28
CA GLU A 20 -2.24 -13.30 -0.93
C GLU A 20 -2.37 -13.43 0.59
N ILE A 21 -3.10 -12.51 1.22
CA ILE A 21 -3.45 -12.57 2.63
C ILE A 21 -4.77 -13.33 2.72
N LYS A 22 -4.77 -14.42 3.50
CA LYS A 22 -6.01 -15.12 3.82
C LYS A 22 -6.95 -14.18 4.54
N LYS A 23 -8.23 -14.21 4.18
CA LYS A 23 -9.26 -13.34 4.74
C LYS A 23 -9.28 -13.33 6.27
N GLU A 24 -9.11 -14.49 6.91
CA GLU A 24 -9.12 -14.55 8.39
C GLU A 24 -7.94 -13.79 9.03
N ILE A 25 -6.79 -13.75 8.35
CA ILE A 25 -5.60 -13.01 8.81
C ILE A 25 -5.81 -11.51 8.58
N GLU A 26 -6.32 -11.14 7.41
CA GLU A 26 -6.63 -9.75 7.06
C GLU A 26 -7.62 -9.14 8.07
N GLU A 27 -8.69 -9.87 8.42
CA GLU A 27 -9.70 -9.43 9.39
C GLU A 27 -9.07 -9.13 10.75
N ILE A 28 -8.15 -9.95 11.24
CA ILE A 28 -7.41 -9.71 12.49
C ILE A 28 -6.60 -8.40 12.40
N PHE A 29 -5.91 -8.16 11.28
CA PHE A 29 -5.10 -6.95 11.12
C PHE A 29 -5.96 -5.69 11.01
N ILE A 30 -7.11 -5.77 10.33
CA ILE A 30 -8.10 -4.70 10.25
C ILE A 30 -8.70 -4.40 11.63
N GLU A 31 -9.03 -5.42 12.41
CA GLU A 31 -9.51 -5.26 13.78
C GLU A 31 -8.50 -4.53 14.67
N ASN A 32 -7.22 -4.88 14.56
CA ASN A 32 -6.15 -4.21 15.31
C ASN A 32 -6.00 -2.75 14.91
N TYR A 33 -6.05 -2.46 13.60
CA TYR A 33 -6.07 -1.09 13.10
C TYR A 33 -7.25 -0.28 13.66
N ASN A 34 -8.44 -0.87 13.68
CA ASN A 34 -9.63 -0.23 14.25
C ASN A 34 -9.51 0.09 15.75
N LYS A 35 -8.68 -0.66 16.50
CA LYS A 35 -8.45 -0.45 17.95
C LYS A 35 -7.51 0.71 18.25
N LEU A 36 -6.89 1.34 17.25
CA LEU A 36 -5.98 2.47 17.46
C LEU A 36 -6.67 3.71 18.07
N GLY A 37 -8.00 3.81 18.00
CA GLY A 37 -8.75 4.88 18.67
C GLY A 37 -8.51 6.29 18.11
N ILE A 38 -7.99 6.39 16.88
CA ILE A 38 -7.72 7.67 16.21
C ILE A 38 -9.03 8.22 15.65
N LYS A 39 -9.29 9.50 15.89
CA LYS A 39 -10.46 10.20 15.35
C LYS A 39 -10.28 10.35 13.84
N GLU A 40 -11.28 9.94 13.05
CA GLU A 40 -11.21 10.01 11.56
C GLU A 40 -10.10 9.15 10.95
N LEU A 41 -9.89 7.96 11.53
CA LEU A 41 -9.03 6.94 10.97
C LEU A 41 -9.60 6.41 9.65
N THR A 42 -8.89 6.63 8.53
CA THR A 42 -9.34 6.08 7.25
C THR A 42 -9.07 4.58 7.19
N LYS A 43 -10.13 3.79 7.11
CA LYS A 43 -10.07 2.32 7.15
C LYS A 43 -9.85 1.70 5.78
N SER A 44 -10.41 2.35 4.76
CA SER A 44 -10.33 1.87 3.40
C SER A 44 -10.50 3.00 2.41
N PHE A 45 -9.94 2.83 1.22
CA PHE A 45 -10.13 3.71 0.08
C PHE A 45 -10.60 2.90 -1.12
N LEU A 46 -11.60 3.37 -1.84
CA LEU A 46 -12.03 2.77 -3.10
C LEU A 46 -11.61 3.69 -4.24
N ILE A 47 -10.82 3.17 -5.18
CA ILE A 47 -10.37 3.95 -6.33
C ILE A 47 -10.96 3.34 -7.59
N ASP A 48 -11.68 4.14 -8.36
CA ASP A 48 -12.11 3.75 -9.70
C ASP A 48 -10.90 3.30 -10.55
N LEU A 49 -11.00 2.13 -11.17
CA LEU A 49 -9.87 1.54 -11.88
C LEU A 49 -9.46 2.40 -13.08
N GLU A 50 -10.41 2.99 -13.80
CA GLU A 50 -10.11 3.84 -14.96
C GLU A 50 -9.33 5.09 -14.52
N ILE A 51 -9.72 5.70 -13.40
CA ILE A 51 -9.00 6.82 -12.80
C ILE A 51 -7.58 6.40 -12.42
N PHE A 52 -7.42 5.25 -11.75
CA PHE A 52 -6.11 4.78 -11.31
C PHE A 52 -5.19 4.48 -12.50
N GLU A 53 -5.69 3.81 -13.53
CA GLU A 53 -4.96 3.51 -14.76
C GLU A 53 -4.55 4.76 -15.51
N LYS A 54 -5.42 5.77 -15.56
CA LYS A 54 -5.10 7.08 -16.14
C LYS A 54 -3.99 7.78 -15.36
N VAL A 55 -4.00 7.71 -14.03
CA VAL A 55 -2.93 8.25 -13.20
C VAL A 55 -1.61 7.51 -13.49
N ILE A 56 -1.62 6.18 -13.58
CA ILE A 56 -0.44 5.40 -13.94
C ILE A 56 0.09 5.78 -15.34
N SER A 57 -0.79 5.85 -16.35
CA SER A 57 -0.39 6.16 -17.73
C SER A 57 0.21 7.56 -17.86
N ASN A 58 -0.32 8.53 -17.11
CA ASN A 58 0.21 9.90 -17.09
C ASN A 58 1.60 10.01 -16.44
N ASN A 59 2.03 8.98 -15.70
CA ASN A 59 3.29 8.94 -14.99
C ASN A 59 4.17 7.77 -15.46
N ILE A 60 3.97 7.27 -16.68
CA ILE A 60 4.68 6.10 -17.23
C ILE A 60 6.20 6.30 -17.36
N ASN A 61 6.65 7.55 -17.37
CA ASN A 61 8.07 7.91 -17.37
C ASN A 61 8.73 7.81 -15.99
N LYS A 62 7.97 7.52 -14.93
CA LYS A 62 8.47 7.29 -13.58
C LYS A 62 8.72 5.81 -13.33
N SER A 63 9.73 5.51 -12.52
CA SER A 63 10.14 4.14 -12.23
C SER A 63 9.36 3.50 -11.07
N PHE A 64 8.91 4.32 -10.13
CA PHE A 64 8.30 3.88 -8.87
C PHE A 64 6.98 4.58 -8.59
N CYS A 65 6.13 3.86 -7.87
CA CYS A 65 4.88 4.31 -7.30
C CYS A 65 4.96 4.10 -5.78
N LYS A 66 4.91 5.21 -5.04
CA LYS A 66 5.18 5.29 -3.60
C LYS A 66 3.90 5.65 -2.85
N PHE A 67 3.65 5.00 -1.73
CA PHE A 67 2.54 5.29 -0.83
C PHE A 67 3.06 5.78 0.51
N TYR A 68 2.45 6.86 0.99
CA TYR A 68 2.82 7.53 2.23
C TYR A 68 1.64 7.54 3.18
N LEU A 69 1.89 7.29 4.46
CA LEU A 69 0.90 7.57 5.49
C LEU A 69 0.94 9.08 5.78
N ILE A 70 -0.21 9.76 5.64
CA ILE A 70 -0.35 11.20 5.88
C ILE A 70 -1.24 11.39 7.11
N GLN A 71 -0.71 12.03 8.16
CA GLN A 71 -1.49 12.38 9.33
C GLN A 71 -1.69 13.89 9.41
N LYS A 72 -2.93 14.34 9.58
CA LYS A 72 -3.25 15.77 9.72
C LYS A 72 -4.54 15.97 10.52
N ASP A 73 -4.53 16.93 11.45
CA ASP A 73 -5.71 17.35 12.23
C ASP A 73 -6.45 16.20 12.96
N GLY A 74 -5.72 15.15 13.32
CA GLY A 74 -6.26 13.94 13.95
C GLY A 74 -6.60 12.84 12.95
N SER A 75 -6.80 13.15 11.66
CA SER A 75 -7.13 12.18 10.61
C SER A 75 -5.87 11.49 10.06
N LEU A 76 -6.04 10.28 9.53
CA LEU A 76 -4.97 9.48 8.94
C LEU A 76 -5.36 9.05 7.52
N ASN A 77 -4.61 9.50 6.52
CA ASN A 77 -4.86 9.33 5.09
C ASN A 77 -3.67 8.68 4.37
N LEU A 78 -3.85 8.35 3.09
CA LEU A 78 -2.79 7.83 2.23
C LEU A 78 -2.42 8.84 1.15
N GLY A 79 -1.13 9.08 0.97
CA GLY A 79 -0.55 9.81 -0.15
C GLY A 79 0.03 8.85 -1.17
N LEU A 80 0.09 9.29 -2.42
CA LEU A 80 0.69 8.57 -3.53
C LEU A 80 1.68 9.48 -4.25
N SER A 81 2.86 8.96 -4.60
CA SER A 81 3.78 9.64 -5.51
C SER A 81 4.36 8.76 -6.60
N PHE A 82 4.71 9.39 -7.72
CA PHE A 82 5.46 8.75 -8.80
C PHE A 82 6.84 9.36 -8.91
N SER A 83 7.87 8.51 -8.94
CA SER A 83 9.26 8.89 -8.68
C SER A 83 10.26 8.04 -9.48
N ASN A 84 11.44 8.58 -9.75
CA ASN A 84 12.57 7.85 -10.35
C ASN A 84 13.56 7.26 -9.33
N ASN A 85 13.24 7.34 -8.04
CA ASN A 85 13.97 6.69 -6.96
C ASN A 85 13.01 5.91 -6.07
N GLU A 86 13.52 4.89 -5.40
CA GLU A 86 12.76 4.11 -4.40
C GLU A 86 12.84 4.69 -2.98
N ASP A 87 13.67 5.72 -2.78
CA ASP A 87 13.93 6.29 -1.45
C ASP A 87 12.71 7.02 -0.86
N CYS A 88 12.66 7.12 0.47
CA CYS A 88 11.61 7.86 1.19
C CYS A 88 11.45 9.33 0.74
N PRO A 89 12.52 10.13 0.55
CA PRO A 89 12.41 11.56 0.23
C PRO A 89 11.60 11.82 -1.04
N ILE A 90 10.84 12.92 -0.99
CA ILE A 90 10.08 13.42 -2.15
C ILE A 90 10.99 14.42 -2.87
N LYS A 91 11.31 14.18 -4.15
CA LYS A 91 12.22 15.03 -4.93
C LYS A 91 11.50 16.21 -5.57
N ARG A 92 12.10 17.41 -5.50
CA ARG A 92 11.63 18.60 -6.25
C ARG A 92 12.76 19.53 -6.73
N ASP A 93 13.94 18.99 -6.97
CA ASP A 93 15.13 19.83 -7.16
C ASP A 93 15.37 20.23 -8.62
N ASN A 94 14.63 19.67 -9.60
CA ASN A 94 14.81 19.97 -11.03
C ASN A 94 13.53 19.69 -11.83
N LEU A 95 13.00 20.71 -12.53
CA LEU A 95 11.71 20.77 -13.25
C LEU A 95 11.30 19.57 -14.12
N PHE A 96 12.20 18.65 -14.45
CA PHE A 96 11.94 17.44 -15.27
C PHE A 96 11.98 16.11 -14.49
N ASP A 97 12.51 16.07 -13.25
CA ASP A 97 12.63 14.84 -12.46
C ASP A 97 11.83 14.88 -11.13
N ASP A 98 11.05 15.94 -10.91
CA ASP A 98 10.24 16.10 -9.70
C ASP A 98 9.25 14.94 -9.52
N ASP A 99 9.07 14.53 -8.26
CA ASP A 99 8.06 13.55 -7.91
C ASP A 99 6.66 14.14 -8.13
N VAL A 100 5.75 13.33 -8.68
CA VAL A 100 4.35 13.73 -8.88
C VAL A 100 3.52 13.28 -7.69
N LEU A 101 2.72 14.16 -7.11
CA LEU A 101 2.11 13.97 -5.79
C LEU A 101 0.58 13.99 -5.82
N TYR A 102 -0.03 13.00 -5.17
CA TYR A 102 -1.47 12.86 -5.01
C TYR A 102 -1.84 12.52 -3.57
N VAL A 103 -3.01 12.97 -3.12
CA VAL A 103 -3.63 12.48 -1.88
C VAL A 103 -4.87 11.66 -2.24
N LEU A 104 -5.03 10.53 -1.55
CA LEU A 104 -6.17 9.66 -1.65
C LEU A 104 -7.17 10.06 -0.55
N GLU A 105 -8.29 10.66 -0.94
CA GLU A 105 -9.33 11.14 -0.02
C GLU A 105 -10.69 10.73 -0.56
N ASN A 106 -11.55 10.11 0.27
CA ASN A 106 -12.96 9.83 -0.05
C ASN A 106 -13.19 9.27 -1.46
N ASP A 107 -12.49 8.19 -1.79
CA ASP A 107 -12.58 7.48 -3.06
C ASP A 107 -12.07 8.26 -4.30
N THR A 108 -11.32 9.34 -4.07
CA THR A 108 -10.75 10.17 -5.14
C THR A 108 -9.22 10.26 -5.04
N ILE A 109 -8.58 10.43 -6.20
CA ILE A 109 -7.16 10.77 -6.32
C ILE A 109 -7.07 12.24 -6.73
N THR A 110 -6.53 13.08 -5.85
CA THR A 110 -6.39 14.52 -6.13
C THR A 110 -4.92 14.94 -6.20
N PRO A 111 -4.48 15.65 -7.25
CA PRO A 111 -3.15 16.23 -7.31
C PRO A 111 -2.98 17.23 -6.16
N LYS A 112 -2.03 16.98 -5.26
CA LYS A 112 -1.86 17.79 -4.06
C LYS A 112 -0.44 17.63 -3.53
N ASP A 113 0.21 18.76 -3.25
CA ASP A 113 1.53 18.77 -2.63
C ASP A 113 1.38 18.51 -1.12
N PHE A 114 1.64 17.28 -0.70
CA PHE A 114 1.55 16.86 0.70
C PHE A 114 2.91 16.83 1.41
N ARG A 115 3.97 17.46 0.86
CA ARG A 115 5.32 17.43 1.45
C ARG A 115 5.40 18.12 2.80
N GLU A 116 4.68 19.22 2.96
CA GLU A 116 4.57 19.91 4.25
C GLU A 116 3.92 18.97 5.28
N MET A 117 2.83 18.29 4.91
CA MET A 117 2.15 17.33 5.79
C MET A 117 3.05 16.14 6.19
N LYS A 118 3.87 15.65 5.25
CA LYS A 118 4.88 14.62 5.54
C LYS A 118 5.94 15.15 6.52
N THR A 119 6.43 16.38 6.28
CA THR A 119 7.42 17.04 7.14
C THR A 119 6.88 17.24 8.55
N ASP A 120 5.64 17.70 8.68
CA ASP A 120 4.94 17.89 9.95
C ASP A 120 4.83 16.57 10.72
N PHE A 121 4.44 15.48 10.05
CA PHE A 121 4.41 14.15 10.65
C PHE A 121 5.78 13.71 11.18
N VAL A 122 6.85 13.86 10.39
CA VAL A 122 8.22 13.51 10.80
C VAL A 122 8.66 14.33 12.03
N ASN A 123 8.19 15.57 12.13
CA ASN A 123 8.48 16.49 13.23
C ASN A 123 7.49 16.38 14.41
N GLY A 124 6.51 15.48 14.35
CA GLY A 124 5.50 15.30 15.41
C GLY A 124 4.51 16.46 15.53
N ILE A 125 4.32 17.25 14.47
CA ILE A 125 3.42 18.40 14.40
C ILE A 125 2.06 17.91 13.87
N GLY A 126 0.98 18.19 14.61
CA GLY A 126 -0.40 17.82 14.20
C GLY A 126 -0.75 16.33 14.30
N ALA A 127 0.22 15.47 14.58
CA ALA A 127 0.08 14.02 14.71
C ALA A 127 0.06 13.58 16.18
N LYS A 128 -1.03 12.96 16.63
CA LYS A 128 -1.08 12.16 17.87
C LYS A 128 -1.48 10.72 17.54
N LEU A 129 -0.68 10.05 16.72
CA LEU A 129 -0.56 8.61 16.90
C LEU A 129 0.23 8.41 18.19
N PRO A 130 -0.20 7.58 19.16
CA PRO A 130 0.68 7.21 20.25
C PRO A 130 1.95 6.69 19.60
N THR A 131 3.09 7.33 19.87
CA THR A 131 4.39 6.77 19.55
C THR A 131 4.33 5.34 20.04
N HIS A 132 4.49 4.38 19.12
CA HIS A 132 4.51 2.99 19.51
C HIS A 132 5.44 2.86 20.73
N PRO A 133 5.15 1.99 21.69
CA PRO A 133 6.01 1.81 22.87
C PRO A 133 7.49 1.50 22.53
N GLU A 134 7.80 1.27 21.25
CA GLU A 134 9.12 0.96 20.68
C GLU A 134 9.66 2.00 19.69
N ASN A 135 9.04 3.18 19.47
CA ASN A 135 9.52 4.24 18.57
C ASN A 135 9.78 3.82 17.09
N LYS A 136 9.12 2.77 16.58
CA LYS A 136 9.24 2.35 15.18
C LYS A 136 8.45 3.30 14.26
N LYS A 137 9.09 3.81 13.20
CA LYS A 137 8.47 4.70 12.20
C LYS A 137 7.90 3.87 11.04
N ASP A 138 6.65 4.14 10.68
CA ASP A 138 6.02 3.66 9.44
C ASP A 138 6.14 4.77 8.40
N THR A 139 6.85 4.57 7.28
CA THR A 139 7.20 5.74 6.46
C THR A 139 7.09 5.61 4.95
N LEU A 140 7.22 4.42 4.34
CA LEU A 140 7.09 4.33 2.88
C LEU A 140 6.82 2.91 2.39
N ILE A 141 5.80 2.77 1.56
CA ILE A 141 5.56 1.58 0.74
C ILE A 141 5.86 1.96 -0.71
N SER A 142 6.76 1.26 -1.41
CA SER A 142 7.15 1.59 -2.78
C SER A 142 7.14 0.36 -3.69
N TYR A 143 6.59 0.53 -4.89
CA TYR A 143 6.56 -0.47 -5.97
C TYR A 143 7.22 0.07 -7.21
N LYS A 144 7.83 -0.82 -8.00
CA LYS A 144 8.13 -0.46 -9.38
C LYS A 144 6.83 -0.32 -10.13
N LEU A 145 6.74 0.67 -11.02
CA LEU A 145 5.51 0.92 -11.77
C LEU A 145 5.12 -0.30 -12.62
N GLY A 146 6.12 -0.98 -13.20
CA GLY A 146 5.92 -2.22 -13.93
C GLY A 146 5.29 -3.35 -13.10
N GLU A 147 5.51 -3.37 -11.78
CA GLU A 147 4.91 -4.37 -10.90
C GLU A 147 3.42 -4.13 -10.70
N ILE A 148 3.02 -2.86 -10.56
CA ILE A 148 1.61 -2.47 -10.48
C ILE A 148 0.90 -2.80 -11.78
N THR A 149 1.49 -2.45 -12.93
CA THR A 149 0.87 -2.73 -14.22
C THR A 149 0.67 -4.23 -14.45
N SER A 150 1.68 -5.06 -14.13
CA SER A 150 1.55 -6.51 -14.29
C SER A 150 0.45 -7.11 -13.40
N TYR A 151 0.28 -6.62 -12.17
CA TYR A 151 -0.83 -7.09 -11.34
C TYR A 151 -2.19 -6.70 -11.86
N LEU A 152 -2.35 -5.47 -12.38
CA LEU A 152 -3.62 -5.08 -12.97
C LEU A 152 -3.94 -5.96 -14.19
N GLU A 153 -2.94 -6.31 -15.00
CA GLU A 153 -3.09 -7.28 -16.09
C GLU A 153 -3.49 -8.67 -15.59
N ASP A 154 -2.80 -9.20 -14.58
CA ASP A 154 -3.09 -10.51 -13.99
C ASP A 154 -4.51 -10.56 -13.41
N MET A 155 -4.92 -9.51 -12.68
CA MET A 155 -6.26 -9.42 -12.12
C MET A 155 -7.32 -9.34 -13.21
N LYS A 156 -7.10 -8.58 -14.30
CA LYS A 156 -8.01 -8.53 -15.46
C LYS A 156 -8.16 -9.88 -16.15
N ASN A 157 -7.12 -10.72 -16.14
CA ASN A 157 -7.17 -12.08 -16.66
C ASN A 157 -7.97 -13.02 -15.74
N LEU A 158 -7.92 -12.81 -14.42
CA LEU A 158 -8.62 -13.63 -13.42
C LEU A 158 -10.08 -13.21 -13.22
N HIS A 159 -10.36 -11.91 -13.31
CA HIS A 159 -11.65 -11.31 -13.01
C HIS A 159 -12.07 -10.40 -14.17
N HIS A 160 -13.19 -10.74 -14.81
CA HIS A 160 -13.81 -9.88 -15.81
C HIS A 160 -14.51 -8.69 -15.13
N ASP A 161 -14.58 -7.55 -15.83
CA ASP A 161 -15.33 -6.37 -15.41
C ASP A 161 -14.89 -5.80 -14.05
N ILE A 162 -13.58 -5.67 -13.83
CA ILE A 162 -13.03 -4.93 -12.69
C ILE A 162 -13.36 -3.45 -12.85
N TYR A 163 -13.99 -2.86 -11.85
CA TYR A 163 -14.40 -1.45 -11.87
C TYR A 163 -13.66 -0.59 -10.84
N ALA A 164 -13.12 -1.20 -9.78
CA ALA A 164 -12.42 -0.44 -8.75
C ALA A 164 -11.36 -1.27 -8.03
N LEU A 165 -10.44 -0.57 -7.38
CA LEU A 165 -9.47 -1.09 -6.42
C LEU A 165 -9.90 -0.67 -5.02
N LYS A 166 -9.93 -1.60 -4.08
CA LYS A 166 -10.20 -1.34 -2.67
C LYS A 166 -8.94 -1.55 -1.87
N PHE A 167 -8.47 -0.51 -1.22
CA PHE A 167 -7.31 -0.54 -0.35
C PHE A 167 -7.79 -0.60 1.10
N ASN A 168 -7.49 -1.68 1.83
CA ASN A 168 -7.83 -1.80 3.25
C ASN A 168 -6.61 -1.50 4.10
N MET A 169 -6.73 -0.52 4.99
CA MET A 169 -5.70 -0.21 5.98
C MET A 169 -5.77 -1.23 7.11
N PHE A 170 -4.60 -1.70 7.53
CA PHE A 170 -4.49 -2.68 8.60
C PHE A 170 -3.25 -2.48 9.45
N GLN A 171 -3.20 -3.13 10.61
CA GLN A 171 -2.04 -3.14 11.48
C GLN A 171 -1.53 -4.56 11.64
N TYR A 172 -0.27 -4.79 11.30
CA TYR A 172 0.36 -6.10 11.47
C TYR A 172 0.36 -6.50 12.95
N SER A 173 0.17 -7.80 13.18
CA SER A 173 0.24 -8.44 14.48
C SER A 173 0.82 -9.84 14.29
N PRO A 174 1.61 -10.36 15.24
CA PRO A 174 1.91 -11.78 15.28
C PRO A 174 0.60 -12.58 15.27
N THR A 175 0.45 -13.49 14.31
CA THR A 175 -0.63 -14.46 14.31
C THR A 175 -0.05 -15.82 14.63
N ASN A 176 -0.67 -16.58 15.55
CA ASN A 176 -0.30 -17.97 15.84
C ASN A 176 -0.61 -18.94 14.68
N ILE A 177 -0.98 -18.43 13.50
CA ILE A 177 -1.74 -19.15 12.47
C ILE A 177 -0.81 -19.71 11.37
N ASP A 178 0.43 -19.23 11.24
CA ASP A 178 1.37 -19.72 10.22
C ASP A 178 2.83 -19.56 10.69
N GLN A 179 3.51 -20.69 10.97
CA GLN A 179 4.92 -20.69 11.41
C GLN A 179 5.86 -20.11 10.34
N GLU A 180 5.55 -20.27 9.05
CA GLU A 180 6.39 -19.73 7.96
C GLU A 180 6.29 -18.20 7.86
N LEU A 181 5.13 -17.63 8.18
CA LEU A 181 4.90 -16.18 8.14
C LEU A 181 5.17 -15.47 9.47
N SER A 182 5.24 -16.22 10.56
CA SER A 182 5.38 -15.68 11.91
C SER A 182 6.56 -14.72 12.05
N ALA A 183 7.74 -15.08 11.51
CA ALA A 183 8.92 -14.23 11.56
C ALA A 183 8.71 -12.89 10.83
N HIS A 184 8.06 -12.91 9.66
CA HIS A 184 7.77 -11.70 8.89
C HIS A 184 6.75 -10.78 9.59
N PHE A 185 5.77 -11.34 10.27
CA PHE A 185 4.79 -10.54 11.02
C PHE A 185 5.33 -10.02 12.35
N ILE A 186 6.22 -10.76 13.00
CA ILE A 186 6.89 -10.32 14.23
C ILE A 186 7.77 -9.08 13.97
N GLU A 187 8.53 -9.05 12.87
CA GLU A 187 9.35 -7.88 12.50
C GLU A 187 8.52 -6.62 12.22
N ARG A 188 7.28 -6.83 11.78
CA ARG A 188 6.31 -5.79 11.40
C ARG A 188 5.27 -5.53 12.48
N ASP A 189 5.37 -6.14 13.65
CA ASP A 189 4.38 -5.99 14.72
C ASP A 189 4.04 -4.51 14.96
N LYS A 190 2.74 -4.23 15.02
CA LYS A 190 2.11 -2.91 15.19
C LYS A 190 2.32 -1.90 14.07
N ARG A 191 3.05 -2.22 12.99
CA ARG A 191 3.18 -1.33 11.84
C ARG A 191 1.88 -1.21 11.06
N ILE A 192 1.57 0.02 10.63
CA ILE A 192 0.44 0.30 9.75
C ILE A 192 0.83 -0.03 8.30
N ALA A 193 -0.03 -0.77 7.62
CA ALA A 193 0.12 -1.12 6.21
C ALA A 193 -1.25 -1.23 5.54
N PHE A 194 -1.30 -1.71 4.31
CA PHE A 194 -2.54 -1.91 3.58
C PHE A 194 -2.44 -3.02 2.55
N CYS A 195 -3.57 -3.66 2.25
CA CYS A 195 -3.73 -4.59 1.13
C CYS A 195 -4.60 -3.98 0.05
N VAL A 196 -4.51 -4.53 -1.16
CA VAL A 196 -5.38 -4.19 -2.28
C VAL A 196 -6.27 -5.37 -2.65
N HIS A 197 -7.52 -5.06 -3.00
CA HIS A 197 -8.48 -5.96 -3.61
C HIS A 197 -8.96 -5.36 -4.92
N VAL A 198 -9.25 -6.22 -5.89
CA VAL A 198 -10.02 -5.81 -7.06
C VAL A 198 -11.51 -6.02 -6.79
N LEU A 199 -12.32 -5.03 -7.14
CA LEU A 199 -13.78 -5.10 -7.13
C LEU A 199 -14.27 -5.31 -8.56
N PHE A 200 -15.07 -6.35 -8.77
CA PHE A 200 -15.47 -6.79 -10.11
C PHE A 200 -16.94 -7.19 -10.20
N GLY A 201 -17.49 -7.08 -11.41
CA GLY A 201 -18.84 -7.54 -11.71
C GLY A 201 -18.93 -9.06 -11.77
N LYS A 202 -19.96 -9.64 -11.17
CA LYS A 202 -20.37 -11.04 -11.40
C LYS A 202 -21.63 -11.05 -12.27
N LYS A 203 -21.86 -12.17 -12.96
CA LYS A 203 -23.10 -12.41 -13.69
C LYS A 203 -24.32 -12.19 -12.76
N LYS A 204 -25.38 -11.57 -13.30
CA LYS A 204 -26.64 -11.24 -12.60
C LYS A 204 -26.57 -10.10 -11.57
N HIS A 205 -25.79 -9.04 -11.84
CA HIS A 205 -25.69 -7.83 -10.99
C HIS A 205 -25.19 -8.11 -9.55
N LEU A 206 -24.45 -9.19 -9.37
CA LEU A 206 -23.75 -9.47 -8.12
C LEU A 206 -22.36 -8.83 -8.19
N TYR A 207 -21.80 -8.43 -7.05
CA TYR A 207 -20.45 -7.88 -6.97
C TYR A 207 -19.49 -8.92 -6.35
N GLY A 208 -18.25 -8.89 -6.79
CA GLY A 208 -17.15 -9.69 -6.28
C GLY A 208 -16.03 -8.81 -5.73
N GLU A 209 -15.34 -9.35 -4.73
CA GLU A 209 -14.11 -8.80 -4.18
C GLU A 209 -13.07 -9.93 -4.22
N SER A 210 -11.86 -9.64 -4.71
CA SER A 210 -10.78 -10.62 -4.73
C SER A 210 -10.24 -10.88 -3.32
N ALA A 211 -9.36 -11.88 -3.18
CA ALA A 211 -8.49 -11.96 -2.02
C ALA A 211 -7.66 -10.67 -1.88
N GLY A 212 -7.27 -10.34 -0.64
CA GLY A 212 -6.39 -9.22 -0.37
C GLY A 212 -4.97 -9.59 -0.75
N TYR A 213 -4.32 -8.75 -1.56
CA TYR A 213 -2.90 -8.92 -1.87
C TYR A 213 -2.09 -7.99 -0.97
N ASP A 214 -1.19 -8.56 -0.16
CA ASP A 214 -0.23 -7.81 0.64
C ASP A 214 0.63 -7.04 -0.34
N LEU A 215 0.51 -5.71 -0.28
CA LEU A 215 1.19 -4.91 -1.26
C LEU A 215 2.70 -5.07 -1.05
N GLY A 216 3.23 -5.08 0.17
CA GLY A 216 4.67 -5.13 0.34
C GLY A 216 5.23 -4.48 1.58
N ASN A 217 6.57 -4.54 1.68
CA ASN A 217 7.33 -4.20 2.88
C ASN A 217 7.65 -2.70 2.98
N LEU A 218 7.41 -2.11 4.15
CA LEU A 218 8.01 -0.85 4.61
C LEU A 218 9.53 -1.06 4.77
N LYS A 219 10.33 -0.62 3.80
CA LYS A 219 11.79 -0.52 3.99
C LYS A 219 12.12 0.77 4.75
N PRO A 220 13.14 0.76 5.63
CA PRO A 220 13.58 1.95 6.35
C PRO A 220 13.94 3.11 5.42
#